data_AF-A0A350PDM6-F1
#
_entry.id   AF-A0A350PDM6-F1
#
_cell.length_a   1.000
_cell.length_b   1.000
_cell.length_c   1.000
_cell.angle_alpha   90.00
_cell.angle_beta   90.00
_cell.angle_gamma   90.00
#
_symmetry.space_group_name_H-M   'P 1'
#
loop_
_entity.id
_entity.type
_entity.pdbx_description
1 polymer ?
#
loop_
_entity_poly.entity_id
_entity_poly.type
_entity_poly.pdbx_seq_one_letter_code
_entity_poly.pdbx_strand_id
1 'polypeptide(L)'
;MDDIRQLKLSTGEEIVCQILDWADEEAGDLVIRHAYRLYTVDDDVRGYRLFSIKPWMTMQEGDDMFITMNIMNIAAQAKPSQKIEKQFWNAVQHSNMTEAELNQKLEQYISRMQEHGEDEYDEELENVITFPGSDKIH
;
A
#
# COMPACT_ATOMS: atom_id res chain seq x y z
N MET A 1 -7.28 6.33 -21.39
CA MET A 1 -6.64 5.12 -20.83
C MET A 1 -5.56 5.63 -19.91
N ASP A 2 -5.62 5.29 -18.63
CA ASP A 2 -4.67 5.80 -17.64
C ASP A 2 -3.28 5.22 -17.93
N ASP A 3 -2.25 6.08 -17.91
CA ASP A 3 -0.89 5.66 -18.21
C ASP A 3 -0.14 5.32 -16.93
N ILE A 4 -0.15 4.04 -16.55
CA ILE A 4 0.50 3.58 -15.32
C ILE A 4 1.92 3.12 -15.62
N ARG A 5 2.87 3.59 -14.80
CA ARG A 5 4.28 3.23 -14.88
C ARG A 5 4.83 2.78 -13.55
N GLN A 6 5.70 1.78 -13.61
CA GLN A 6 6.56 1.37 -12.53
C GLN A 6 7.94 1.97 -12.78
N LEU A 7 8.43 2.76 -11.82
CA LEU A 7 9.65 3.54 -11.93
C LEU A 7 10.66 3.06 -10.89
N LYS A 8 11.89 2.80 -11.34
CA LYS A 8 13.04 2.57 -10.48
C LYS A 8 13.78 3.90 -10.34
N LEU A 9 13.83 4.45 -9.14
CA LEU A 9 14.51 5.72 -8.87
C LEU A 9 16.01 5.49 -8.66
N SER A 10 16.80 6.54 -8.86
CA SER A 10 18.25 6.56 -8.61
C SER A 10 18.62 6.25 -7.15
N THR A 11 17.69 6.51 -6.22
CA THR A 11 17.80 6.14 -4.80
C THR A 11 17.68 4.63 -4.55
N GLY A 12 17.25 3.86 -5.56
CA GLY A 12 16.93 2.44 -5.43
C GLY A 12 15.47 2.17 -5.05
N GLU A 13 14.68 3.19 -4.73
CA GLU A 13 13.25 3.03 -4.51
C GLU A 13 12.53 2.60 -5.80
N GLU A 14 11.48 1.82 -5.63
CA GLU A 14 10.63 1.40 -6.73
C GLU A 14 9.21 1.88 -6.45
N ILE A 15 8.65 2.64 -7.39
CA ILE A 15 7.31 3.23 -7.24
C ILE A 15 6.43 2.79 -8.40
N VAL A 16 5.12 2.74 -8.17
CA VAL A 16 4.09 2.67 -9.19
C VAL A 16 3.27 3.94 -9.10
N CYS A 17 3.01 4.56 -10.24
CA CYS A 17 2.30 5.84 -10.31
C CYS A 17 1.55 5.95 -11.64
N GLN A 18 0.61 6.89 -11.69
CA GLN A 18 0.00 7.29 -12.94
C GLN A 18 0.72 8.51 -13.49
N ILE A 19 1.15 8.43 -14.75
CA ILE A 19 1.69 9.55 -15.52
C ILE A 19 0.51 10.36 -16.06
N LEU A 20 0.54 11.67 -15.79
CA LEU A 20 -0.42 12.64 -16.32
C LEU A 20 0.17 13.43 -17.47
N ASP A 21 1.44 13.79 -17.34
CA ASP A 21 2.20 14.48 -18.38
C ASP A 21 3.64 13.98 -18.42
N TRP A 22 4.15 13.81 -19.64
CA TRP A 22 5.50 13.34 -19.90
C TRP A 22 6.44 14.53 -19.99
N ALA A 23 7.67 14.37 -19.48
CA ALA A 23 8.67 15.42 -19.60
C ALA A 23 8.94 15.75 -21.08
N ASP A 24 8.94 17.04 -21.41
CA ASP A 24 9.39 17.54 -22.70
C ASP A 24 10.88 17.94 -22.64
N GLU A 25 11.44 18.33 -23.78
CA GLU A 25 12.85 18.70 -23.91
C GLU A 25 13.22 19.99 -23.15
N GLU A 26 12.24 20.78 -22.70
CA GLU A 26 12.44 22.08 -22.05
C GLU A 26 12.26 22.04 -20.52
N ALA A 27 11.28 21.27 -20.04
CA ALA A 27 10.85 21.23 -18.64
C ALA A 27 11.54 20.13 -17.82
N GLY A 28 11.98 19.03 -18.44
CA GLY A 28 12.75 17.95 -17.79
C GLY A 28 12.04 17.21 -16.63
N ASP A 29 10.82 17.61 -16.28
CA ASP A 29 10.03 17.08 -15.19
C ASP A 29 8.78 16.38 -15.72
N LEU A 30 8.44 15.24 -15.13
CA LEU A 30 7.19 14.51 -15.37
C LEU A 30 6.15 14.88 -14.32
N VAL A 31 4.87 14.87 -14.71
CA VAL A 31 3.75 15.08 -13.78
C VAL A 31 3.10 13.74 -13.49
N ILE A 32 3.07 13.35 -12.22
CA ILE A 32 2.48 12.09 -11.75
C ILE A 32 1.42 12.30 -10.68
N ARG A 33 0.56 11.30 -10.52
CA ARG A 33 -0.37 11.18 -9.40
C ARG A 33 -0.37 9.77 -8.82
N HIS A 34 -0.94 9.65 -7.62
CA HIS A 34 -1.08 8.39 -6.90
C HIS A 34 0.25 7.63 -6.79
N ALA A 35 1.33 8.28 -6.35
CA ALA A 35 2.63 7.64 -6.30
C ALA A 35 2.73 6.71 -5.07
N TYR A 36 2.93 5.43 -5.34
CA TYR A 36 3.01 4.38 -4.33
C TYR A 36 4.34 3.64 -4.41
N ARG A 37 5.06 3.57 -3.29
CA ARG A 37 6.29 2.78 -3.16
C ARG A 37 5.99 1.30 -2.96
N LEU A 38 6.69 0.47 -3.73
CA LEU A 38 6.71 -0.98 -3.62
C LEU A 38 7.75 -1.40 -2.58
N TYR A 39 7.31 -2.22 -1.64
CA TYR A 39 8.17 -2.85 -0.63
C TYR A 39 8.04 -4.36 -0.75
N THR A 40 9.20 -5.01 -0.74
CA THR A 40 9.30 -6.46 -0.62
C THR A 40 9.85 -6.77 0.75
N VAL A 41 9.18 -7.64 1.49
CA VAL A 41 9.63 -8.16 2.77
C VAL A 41 9.84 -9.65 2.59
N ASP A 42 11.09 -10.06 2.73
CA ASP A 42 11.50 -11.47 2.69
C ASP A 42 11.58 -12.00 4.13
N ASP A 43 10.90 -13.11 4.38
CA ASP A 43 11.08 -13.90 5.60
C ASP A 43 11.81 -15.19 5.21
N ASP A 44 13.13 -15.14 5.32
CA ASP A 44 14.00 -16.26 4.93
C ASP A 44 13.80 -17.50 5.82
N VAL A 45 13.30 -17.30 7.06
CA VAL A 45 13.07 -18.40 8.01
C VAL A 45 11.84 -19.21 7.62
N ARG A 46 10.79 -18.53 7.17
CA ARG A 46 9.51 -19.16 6.79
C ARG A 46 9.33 -19.34 5.29
N GLY A 47 10.24 -18.81 4.48
CA GLY A 47 10.31 -19.01 3.03
C GLY A 47 9.23 -18.27 2.23
N TYR A 48 8.62 -17.22 2.79
CA TYR A 48 7.65 -16.39 2.08
C TYR A 48 8.20 -15.01 1.73
N ARG A 49 7.75 -14.51 0.58
CA ARG A 49 7.99 -13.14 0.11
C ARG A 49 6.68 -12.37 0.12
N LEU A 50 6.61 -11.34 0.94
CA LEU A 50 5.47 -10.42 1.02
C LEU A 50 5.74 -9.18 0.18
N PHE A 51 4.71 -8.74 -0.53
CA PHE A 51 4.74 -7.49 -1.27
C PHE A 51 3.73 -6.54 -0.64
N SER A 52 4.15 -5.31 -0.36
CA SER A 52 3.28 -4.25 0.13
C SER A 52 3.47 -2.98 -0.68
N ILE A 53 2.40 -2.21 -0.77
CA ILE A 53 2.38 -0.88 -1.39
C ILE A 53 2.09 0.12 -0.28
N LYS A 54 2.86 1.22 -0.26
CA LYS A 54 2.63 2.35 0.64
C LYS A 54 2.72 3.66 -0.13
N PRO A 55 2.03 4.73 0.28
CA PRO A 55 2.23 6.06 -0.31
C PRO A 55 3.72 6.41 -0.36
N TRP A 56 4.19 6.91 -1.50
CA TRP A 56 5.59 7.29 -1.65
C TRP A 56 5.92 8.55 -0.84
N MET A 57 5.02 9.54 -0.89
CA MET A 57 5.06 10.75 -0.07
C MET A 57 3.82 10.83 0.80
N THR A 58 4.01 10.92 2.11
CA THR A 58 2.90 11.06 3.06
C THR A 58 2.17 12.38 2.80
N MET A 59 0.84 12.35 2.82
CA MET A 59 -0.04 13.51 2.58
C MET A 59 0.00 14.07 1.14
N GLN A 60 0.46 13.27 0.16
CA GLN A 60 0.32 13.56 -1.27
C GLN A 60 -0.59 12.51 -1.92
N GLU A 61 -1.80 12.45 -1.38
CA GLU A 61 -2.83 11.45 -1.68
C GLU A 61 -4.14 12.17 -2.07
N GLY A 62 -4.96 11.53 -2.89
CA GLY A 62 -6.18 12.14 -3.44
C GLY A 62 -6.07 12.49 -4.93
N ASP A 63 -7.23 12.66 -5.58
CA ASP A 63 -7.34 12.90 -7.02
C ASP A 63 -6.86 14.30 -7.45
N ASP A 64 -6.87 15.26 -6.51
CA ASP A 64 -6.49 16.66 -6.74
C ASP A 64 -4.99 16.93 -6.50
N MET A 65 -4.23 15.91 -6.08
CA MET A 65 -2.82 16.04 -5.70
C MET A 65 -1.91 15.55 -6.83
N PHE A 66 -0.91 16.37 -7.18
CA PHE A 66 0.04 16.10 -8.26
C PHE A 66 1.48 16.26 -7.76
N ILE A 67 2.37 15.44 -8.30
CA ILE A 67 3.79 15.48 -8.00
C ILE A 67 4.54 15.73 -9.31
N THR A 68 5.38 16.77 -9.33
CA THR A 68 6.36 16.97 -10.40
C THR A 68 7.65 16.27 -10.01
N MET A 69 8.13 15.35 -10.85
CA MET A 69 9.36 14.61 -10.60
C MET A 69 10.36 14.83 -11.73
N ASN A 70 11.62 15.06 -11.38
CA ASN A 70 12.66 15.20 -12.38
C ASN A 70 13.03 13.87 -13.03
N ILE A 71 13.02 13.81 -14.37
CA ILE A 71 13.25 12.57 -15.12
C ILE A 71 14.68 12.02 -14.94
N MET A 72 15.65 12.88 -14.62
CA MET A 72 17.04 12.47 -14.42
C MET A 72 17.23 11.60 -13.17
N ASN A 73 16.24 11.58 -12.27
CA ASN A 73 16.24 10.72 -11.10
C ASN A 73 15.61 9.34 -11.36
N ILE A 74 15.12 9.07 -12.57
CA ILE A 74 14.60 7.75 -12.95
C ILE A 74 15.73 6.94 -13.57
N ALA A 75 16.10 5.83 -12.92
CA ALA A 75 17.07 4.88 -13.43
C ALA A 75 16.45 3.94 -14.49
N ALA A 76 15.18 3.57 -14.32
CA ALA A 76 14.46 2.75 -15.29
C ALA A 76 12.94 2.93 -15.15
N GLN A 77 12.22 2.64 -16.23
CA GLN A 77 10.77 2.58 -16.25
C GLN A 77 10.26 1.30 -16.91
N ALA A 78 9.11 0.81 -16.46
CA ALA A 78 8.44 -0.35 -17.02
C ALA A 78 6.92 -0.21 -16.94
N LYS A 79 6.21 -1.00 -17.74
CA LYS A 79 4.78 -1.25 -17.53
C LYS A 79 4.63 -2.22 -16.35
N PRO A 80 3.81 -1.93 -15.33
CA PRO A 80 3.60 -2.85 -14.23
C PRO A 80 2.91 -4.14 -14.71
N SER A 81 3.09 -5.22 -13.95
CA SER A 81 2.29 -6.44 -14.14
C SER A 81 0.82 -6.19 -13.78
N GLN A 82 -0.10 -6.98 -14.35
CA GLN A 82 -1.54 -6.88 -14.03
C GLN A 82 -1.83 -7.03 -12.53
N LYS A 83 -1.03 -7.83 -11.82
CA LYS A 83 -1.18 -8.01 -10.37
C LYS A 83 -0.88 -6.70 -9.62
N ILE A 84 0.20 -6.01 -9.98
CA ILE A 84 0.57 -4.72 -9.38
C ILE A 84 -0.43 -3.65 -9.78
N GLU A 85 -0.87 -3.63 -11.04
CA GLU A 85 -1.88 -2.69 -11.53
C GLU A 85 -3.21 -2.81 -10.76
N LYS A 86 -3.66 -4.03 -10.49
CA LYS A 86 -4.84 -4.26 -9.64
C LYS A 86 -4.65 -3.74 -8.21
N GLN A 87 -3.50 -4.00 -7.61
CA GLN A 87 -3.21 -3.53 -6.24
C GLN A 87 -3.06 -2.01 -6.15
N PHE A 88 -2.49 -1.39 -7.18
CA PHE A 88 -2.40 0.06 -7.32
C PHE A 88 -3.80 0.69 -7.28
N TRP A 89 -4.73 0.21 -8.12
CA TRP A 89 -6.09 0.77 -8.13
C TRP A 89 -6.83 0.52 -6.83
N ASN A 90 -6.65 -0.64 -6.20
CA ASN A 90 -7.20 -0.87 -4.86
C ASN A 90 -6.67 0.17 -3.87
N ALA A 91 -5.37 0.46 -3.87
CA ALA A 91 -4.75 1.44 -2.98
C ALA A 91 -5.30 2.87 -3.23
N VAL A 92 -5.46 3.27 -4.50
CA VAL A 92 -6.08 4.55 -4.87
C VAL A 92 -7.51 4.66 -4.34
N GLN A 93 -8.32 3.62 -4.58
CA GLN A 93 -9.70 3.59 -4.09
C GLN A 93 -9.75 3.69 -2.57
N HIS A 94 -8.87 2.98 -1.88
CA HIS A 94 -8.78 3.03 -0.41
C HIS A 94 -8.33 4.40 0.12
N SER A 95 -7.41 5.07 -0.58
CA SER A 95 -6.94 6.41 -0.22
C SER A 95 -8.02 7.48 -0.40
N ASN A 96 -8.92 7.30 -1.37
CA ASN A 96 -10.03 8.21 -1.64
C ASN A 96 -11.30 7.90 -0.82
N MET A 97 -11.32 6.85 0.00
CA MET A 97 -12.48 6.52 0.83
C MET A 97 -12.68 7.55 1.93
N THR A 98 -13.93 7.97 2.11
CA THR A 98 -14.32 8.78 3.25
C THR A 98 -14.21 7.97 4.55
N GLU A 99 -14.09 8.67 5.68
CA GLU A 99 -14.08 8.03 7.00
C GLU A 99 -15.33 7.17 7.23
N ALA A 100 -16.50 7.60 6.73
CA ALA A 100 -17.75 6.85 6.81
C ALA A 100 -17.70 5.54 6.02
N GLU A 101 -17.18 5.56 4.79
CA GLU A 101 -17.02 4.35 3.95
C GLU A 101 -15.99 3.39 4.54
N LEU A 102 -14.92 3.93 5.14
CA LEU A 102 -13.90 3.16 5.82
C LEU A 102 -14.49 2.43 7.04
N ASN A 103 -15.26 3.15 7.86
CA ASN A 103 -15.94 2.59 9.03
C ASN A 103 -16.93 1.48 8.64
N GLN A 104 -17.71 1.69 7.58
CA GLN A 104 -18.63 0.68 7.08
C GLN A 104 -17.88 -0.59 6.60
N LYS A 105 -16.74 -0.44 5.91
CA LYS A 105 -15.91 -1.58 5.51
C LYS A 105 -15.31 -2.31 6.71
N LEU A 106 -14.87 -1.57 7.72
CA LEU A 106 -14.34 -2.15 8.95
C LEU A 106 -15.42 -2.99 9.67
N GLU A 107 -16.64 -2.45 9.81
CA GLU A 107 -17.77 -3.18 10.39
C GLU A 107 -18.08 -4.46 9.61
N GLN A 108 -18.13 -4.39 8.27
CA GLN A 108 -18.33 -5.58 7.43
C GLN A 108 -17.21 -6.61 7.60
N TYR A 109 -15.96 -6.17 7.73
CA TYR A 109 -14.82 -7.06 7.93
C TYR A 109 -14.88 -7.76 9.30
N ILE A 110 -15.21 -7.01 10.36
CA ILE A 110 -15.42 -7.54 11.71
C ILE A 110 -16.54 -8.57 11.71
N SER A 111 -17.68 -8.26 11.09
CA SER A 111 -18.83 -9.17 11.00
C SER A 111 -18.47 -10.48 10.29
N ARG A 112 -17.72 -10.42 9.17
CA ARG A 112 -17.28 -11.63 8.45
C ARG A 112 -16.31 -12.48 9.26
N MET A 113 -15.41 -11.84 10.02
CA MET A 113 -14.51 -12.56 10.92
C MET A 113 -15.26 -13.22 12.07
N GLN A 114 -16.31 -12.59 12.61
CA GLN A 114 -17.17 -13.18 13.64
C GLN A 114 -17.97 -14.38 13.09
N GLU A 115 -18.46 -14.31 11.85
CA GLU A 115 -19.17 -15.42 11.20
C GLU A 115 -18.27 -16.63 10.89
N HIS A 116 -16.97 -16.42 10.68
CA HIS A 116 -15.99 -17.51 10.47
C HIS A 116 -15.21 -17.88 11.74
N GLY A 117 -15.49 -17.21 12.87
CA GLY A 117 -14.67 -17.22 14.07
C GLY A 117 -15.05 -18.23 15.14
N GLU A 118 -16.07 -19.06 14.93
CA GLU A 118 -16.52 -20.04 15.94
C GLU A 118 -15.94 -21.46 15.76
N ASP A 119 -15.28 -21.80 14.64
CA ASP A 119 -14.91 -23.19 14.35
C ASP A 119 -13.39 -23.53 14.35
N GLU A 120 -12.45 -22.60 14.57
CA GLU A 120 -11.01 -22.93 14.41
C GLU A 120 -10.01 -22.17 15.32
N TYR A 121 -10.41 -21.77 16.54
CA TYR A 121 -9.54 -21.01 17.46
C TYR A 121 -9.31 -21.64 18.84
N ASP A 122 -9.21 -22.96 18.95
CA ASP A 122 -9.01 -23.63 20.26
C ASP A 122 -7.71 -24.46 20.41
N GLU A 123 -6.76 -24.39 19.47
CA GLU A 123 -5.53 -25.21 19.55
C GLU A 123 -4.19 -24.46 19.75
N GLU A 124 -4.11 -23.12 19.80
CA GLU A 124 -2.80 -22.42 19.91
C GLU A 124 -2.73 -21.25 20.91
N LEU A 125 -3.28 -21.41 22.13
CA LEU A 125 -3.03 -20.48 23.24
C LEU A 125 -1.89 -20.90 24.18
N GLU A 126 -0.93 -21.74 23.73
CA GLU A 126 0.21 -22.15 24.56
C GLU A 126 1.20 -21.02 24.90
N ASN A 127 1.17 -19.87 24.20
CA ASN A 127 2.12 -18.77 24.38
C ASN A 127 1.50 -17.43 24.82
N VAL A 128 0.24 -17.42 25.28
CA VAL A 128 -0.39 -16.20 25.80
C VAL A 128 -0.28 -16.15 27.32
N ILE A 129 0.56 -15.24 27.82
CA ILE A 129 0.61 -14.93 29.26
C ILE A 129 -0.67 -14.15 29.62
N THR A 130 -1.47 -14.72 30.52
CA THR A 130 -2.63 -14.03 31.08
C THR A 130 -2.19 -13.00 32.12
N PHE A 131 -2.60 -11.76 31.94
CA PHE A 131 -2.34 -10.72 32.94
C PHE A 131 -3.16 -11.00 34.20
N PRO A 132 -2.56 -10.97 35.40
CA PRO A 132 -3.31 -11.13 36.64
C PRO A 132 -4.28 -9.95 36.78
N GLY A 133 -5.57 -10.27 36.95
CA GLY A 133 -6.61 -9.29 37.24
C GLY A 133 -6.29 -8.49 38.50
N SER A 134 -6.86 -7.28 38.59
CA SER A 134 -6.61 -6.25 39.61
C SER A 134 -6.86 -6.68 41.07
N ASP A 135 -7.28 -7.91 41.33
CA ASP A 135 -7.57 -8.45 42.67
C ASP A 135 -6.33 -8.93 43.45
N LYS A 136 -5.11 -8.76 42.91
CA LYS A 136 -3.86 -9.12 43.61
C LYS A 136 -2.79 -8.02 43.60
N ILE A 137 -3.21 -6.76 43.64
CA ILE A 137 -2.32 -5.67 44.05
C ILE A 137 -2.65 -5.36 45.51
N HIS A 138 -1.91 -5.99 46.43
CA HIS A 138 -1.89 -5.65 47.85
C HIS A 138 -1.00 -4.43 48.10
#